data_AF-A0A5P1FT64-F1
#
_entry.id   AF-A0A5P1FT64-F1
#
_cell.length_a   1.000
_cell.length_b   1.000
_cell.length_c   1.000
_cell.angle_alpha   90.00
_cell.angle_beta   90.00
_cell.angle_gamma   90.00
#
_symmetry.space_group_name_H-M   'P 1'
#
loop_
_entity.id
_entity.type
_entity.pdbx_description
1 polymer ?
#
loop_
_entity_poly.entity_id
_entity_poly.type
_entity_poly.pdbx_seq_one_letter_code
_entity_poly.pdbx_strand_id
1 'polypeptide(L)'
;MEEQHRYKKKKEKKADRRSCFVTTVAAADFWALGRETGAGGPPRPSRPWVSSGGLGCWPWKDVARTRFPRGIPKEPVDQSRRTVAGLRGTQLLSTTEGVKEYVQGEFIKVEDEIIVPNQHLFPSVITFTDFLWAFGVLRSRAFSGLRGENLVLIPLADLVNHNPSITLEEPSWEIKGKGLFSKELVFSLWTPVSVKAGQQVYIQYDVEKSNAELALDYGFIESNSDRNAYTLTLEIAESDPFYGDKLDIAELNGLGETAYFDIVLGCSLPQSMLQYLRLVSLGGTDAFLLESIFRNKVWGHLELPVSRANEEMICCVVRNACKTALSAYHTTIDEDEKLMEGGHMEPRLKMAVGIRVGEKKVLHQIDEIFRGRELELDELEYYQERRLKDLGLVGEQVPPLESKPPLLELAPSPELRPHGLAPLLQPVPPFGSRPPPIDSTPLPESVPSLSE
;
A
#
# COMPACT_ATOMS: atom_id res chain seq x y z
N MET A 1 16.25 -20.43 -15.76
CA MET A 1 16.18 -20.04 -14.34
C MET A 1 16.40 -18.54 -14.12
N GLU A 2 17.29 -17.86 -14.84
CA GLU A 2 17.51 -16.40 -14.71
C GLU A 2 16.32 -15.52 -15.11
N GLU A 3 15.47 -15.98 -16.04
CA GLU A 3 14.28 -15.24 -16.48
C GLU A 3 13.14 -15.23 -15.44
N GLN A 4 12.96 -16.34 -14.72
CA GLN A 4 12.02 -16.42 -13.59
C GLN A 4 12.52 -15.60 -12.39
N HIS A 5 13.83 -15.53 -12.18
CA HIS A 5 14.42 -14.69 -11.13
C HIS A 5 14.29 -13.18 -11.43
N ARG A 6 14.33 -12.78 -12.72
CA ARG A 6 14.01 -11.41 -13.17
C ARG A 6 12.51 -11.09 -13.04
N TYR A 7 11.63 -12.05 -13.32
CA TYR A 7 10.18 -11.87 -13.19
C TYR A 7 9.76 -11.73 -11.72
N LYS A 8 10.37 -12.52 -10.82
CA LYS A 8 10.15 -12.44 -9.37
C LYS A 8 10.67 -11.12 -8.77
N LYS A 9 11.89 -10.69 -9.15
CA LYS A 9 12.43 -9.36 -8.77
C LYS A 9 11.61 -8.19 -9.31
N LYS A 10 10.97 -8.33 -10.48
CA LYS A 10 10.04 -7.31 -11.02
C LYS A 10 8.71 -7.27 -10.27
N LYS A 11 8.22 -8.39 -9.75
CA LYS A 11 7.01 -8.44 -8.91
C LYS A 11 7.29 -7.88 -7.51
N GLU A 12 8.42 -8.24 -6.89
CA GLU A 12 8.86 -7.69 -5.59
C GLU A 12 9.10 -6.18 -5.68
N LYS A 13 9.82 -5.68 -6.70
CA LYS A 13 9.97 -4.22 -6.91
C LYS A 13 8.67 -3.47 -7.23
N LYS A 14 7.60 -4.16 -7.64
CA LYS A 14 6.29 -3.55 -7.93
C LYS A 14 5.38 -3.52 -6.70
N ALA A 15 5.57 -4.45 -5.77
CA ALA A 15 4.97 -4.39 -4.43
C ALA A 15 5.64 -3.31 -3.57
N ASP A 16 6.97 -3.21 -3.65
CA ASP A 16 7.80 -2.26 -2.88
C ASP A 16 7.57 -0.79 -3.29
N ARG A 17 7.22 -0.53 -4.56
CA ARG A 17 6.86 0.82 -5.04
C ARG A 17 5.42 1.25 -4.76
N ARG A 18 4.55 0.33 -4.31
CA ARG A 18 3.15 0.64 -3.96
C ARG A 18 2.97 0.87 -2.46
N SER A 19 3.80 0.24 -1.63
CA SER A 19 3.75 0.36 -0.17
C SER A 19 4.24 1.70 0.41
N CYS A 20 4.77 2.62 -0.41
CA CYS A 20 5.27 3.92 0.06
C CYS A 20 4.42 5.11 -0.40
N PHE A 21 3.19 4.90 -0.89
CA PHE A 21 2.25 5.99 -1.18
C PHE A 21 1.54 6.48 0.10
N VAL A 22 2.33 6.75 1.14
CA VAL A 22 1.89 7.56 2.27
C VAL A 22 1.62 8.96 1.71
N THR A 23 0.51 9.52 2.16
CA THR A 23 -0.24 10.68 1.64
C THR A 23 0.53 12.01 1.59
N THR A 24 1.85 11.97 1.81
CA THR A 24 2.80 13.09 1.81
C THR A 24 3.54 13.24 0.46
N VAL A 25 3.61 12.20 -0.39
CA VAL A 25 4.42 12.25 -1.64
C VAL A 25 3.70 12.89 -2.83
N ALA A 26 2.35 12.96 -2.83
CA ALA A 26 1.62 13.63 -3.91
C ALA A 26 1.80 15.16 -3.95
N ALA A 27 2.36 15.73 -2.87
CA ALA A 27 2.68 17.14 -2.72
C ALA A 27 4.08 17.49 -3.25
N ALA A 28 5.09 16.69 -2.92
CA ALA A 28 6.49 16.95 -3.27
C ALA A 28 6.83 16.61 -4.73
N ASP A 29 6.14 15.63 -5.33
CA ASP A 29 6.37 15.22 -6.73
C ASP A 29 5.90 16.25 -7.77
N PHE A 30 5.23 17.33 -7.34
CA PHE A 30 4.79 18.41 -8.23
C PHE A 30 5.97 19.21 -8.83
N TRP A 31 7.16 19.17 -8.23
CA TRP A 31 8.31 20.02 -8.62
C TRP A 31 9.61 19.29 -9.00
N ALA A 32 9.68 17.95 -8.92
CA ALA A 32 10.89 17.21 -9.30
C ALA A 32 11.11 17.06 -10.82
N LEU A 33 10.11 17.34 -11.66
CA LEU A 33 10.23 17.25 -13.13
C LEU A 33 10.60 18.56 -13.84
N GLY A 34 10.76 19.67 -13.11
CA GLY A 34 11.00 21.01 -13.69
C GLY A 34 12.46 21.47 -13.73
N ARG A 35 13.42 20.67 -13.24
CA ARG A 35 14.81 21.14 -13.01
C ARG A 35 15.95 20.31 -13.62
N GLU A 36 15.68 19.34 -14.48
CA GLU A 36 16.74 18.68 -15.26
C GLU A 36 16.50 18.85 -16.77
N THR A 37 17.12 19.87 -17.35
CA THR A 37 17.74 19.85 -18.70
C THR A 37 18.45 21.18 -18.94
N GLY A 38 19.60 21.35 -18.29
CA GLY A 38 20.62 22.26 -18.77
C GLY A 38 21.35 21.61 -19.94
N ALA A 39 21.08 22.07 -21.17
CA ALA A 39 21.96 22.11 -22.36
C ALA A 39 21.20 21.77 -23.66
N GLY A 40 20.99 22.78 -24.50
CA GLY A 40 20.52 22.64 -25.89
C GLY A 40 19.59 23.78 -26.29
N GLY A 41 20.06 24.68 -27.16
CA GLY A 41 19.36 25.92 -27.54
C GLY A 41 17.97 25.73 -28.20
N PRO A 42 17.22 26.83 -28.39
CA PRO A 42 15.81 26.76 -28.72
C PRO A 42 15.59 26.36 -30.20
N PRO A 43 14.70 25.40 -30.50
CA PRO A 43 14.19 25.26 -31.86
C PRO A 43 13.10 26.31 -32.13
N ARG A 44 13.11 26.82 -33.37
CA ARG A 44 12.26 27.93 -33.86
C ARG A 44 10.76 27.67 -33.68
N PRO A 45 9.93 28.72 -33.47
CA PRO A 45 8.49 28.56 -33.32
C PRO A 45 7.84 28.27 -34.69
N SER A 46 7.19 27.11 -34.81
CA SER A 46 6.18 26.89 -35.84
C SER A 46 4.95 27.75 -35.52
N ARG A 47 4.48 28.47 -36.54
CA ARG A 47 3.43 29.50 -36.48
C ARG A 47 2.13 29.01 -35.82
N PRO A 48 1.41 29.87 -35.09
CA PRO A 48 0.11 29.52 -34.53
C PRO A 48 -0.92 29.41 -35.66
N TRP A 49 -1.69 28.32 -35.65
CA TRP A 49 -2.95 28.24 -36.38
C TRP A 49 -3.94 29.21 -35.74
N VAL A 50 -4.10 30.38 -36.36
CA VAL A 50 -5.19 31.31 -36.04
C VAL A 50 -6.46 30.74 -36.68
N SER A 51 -7.30 30.11 -35.87
CA SER A 51 -8.70 29.91 -36.20
C SER A 51 -9.47 31.16 -35.79
N SER A 52 -9.71 32.03 -36.75
CA SER A 52 -10.64 33.15 -36.63
C SER A 52 -12.08 32.65 -36.80
N GLY A 53 -12.85 32.64 -35.72
CA GLY A 53 -14.31 32.56 -35.79
C GLY A 53 -14.97 31.74 -34.68
N GLY A 54 -15.68 32.43 -33.78
CA GLY A 54 -16.71 31.82 -32.93
C GLY A 54 -16.51 32.09 -31.44
N LEU A 55 -17.49 32.75 -30.83
CA LEU A 55 -17.56 33.06 -29.40
C LEU A 55 -17.07 31.89 -28.53
N GLY A 56 -16.14 32.20 -27.63
CA GLY A 56 -15.46 31.23 -26.79
C GLY A 56 -16.41 30.32 -26.03
N CYS A 57 -16.47 29.05 -26.42
CA CYS A 57 -16.93 27.95 -25.58
C CYS A 57 -15.69 27.20 -25.12
N TRP A 58 -15.41 27.23 -23.81
CA TRP A 58 -14.46 26.28 -23.25
C TRP A 58 -15.04 24.89 -23.53
N PRO A 59 -14.27 23.92 -24.07
CA PRO A 59 -14.79 22.59 -24.42
C PRO A 59 -15.45 21.85 -23.24
N TRP A 60 -15.17 22.32 -22.03
CA TRP A 60 -15.62 21.79 -20.75
C TRP A 60 -16.72 22.62 -20.09
N LYS A 61 -17.26 23.69 -20.74
CA LYS A 61 -18.28 24.57 -20.11
C LYS A 61 -19.48 23.79 -19.61
N ASP A 62 -19.97 22.83 -20.40
CA ASP A 62 -21.15 22.04 -20.02
C ASP A 62 -20.81 21.03 -18.92
N VAL A 63 -19.64 20.39 -18.98
CA VAL A 63 -19.14 19.46 -17.94
C VAL A 63 -18.95 20.19 -16.62
N ALA A 64 -18.28 21.35 -16.63
CA ALA A 64 -17.97 22.13 -15.45
C ALA A 64 -19.22 22.76 -14.81
N ARG A 65 -20.19 23.21 -15.62
CA ARG A 65 -21.39 23.90 -15.14
C ARG A 65 -22.50 22.95 -14.66
N THR A 66 -22.61 21.76 -15.24
CA THR A 66 -23.74 20.84 -14.99
C THR A 66 -23.37 19.57 -14.24
N ARG A 67 -22.11 19.12 -14.24
CA ARG A 67 -21.74 17.77 -13.77
C ARG A 67 -20.81 17.74 -12.57
N PHE A 68 -19.98 18.77 -12.34
CA PHE A 68 -19.25 18.86 -11.08
C PHE A 68 -20.18 19.45 -10.02
N PRO A 69 -20.54 18.70 -8.96
CA PRO A 69 -21.37 19.23 -7.91
C PRO A 69 -20.64 20.41 -7.26
N ARG A 70 -21.31 21.56 -7.11
CA ARG A 70 -20.78 22.68 -6.32
C ARG A 70 -20.67 22.34 -4.84
N GLY A 71 -21.51 21.41 -4.40
CA GLY A 71 -21.44 20.73 -3.11
C GLY A 71 -21.43 19.23 -3.36
N ILE A 72 -20.26 18.68 -3.68
CA ILE A 72 -20.05 17.25 -3.41
C ILE A 72 -20.13 17.14 -1.87
N PRO A 73 -20.48 16.01 -1.24
CA PRO A 73 -20.32 15.86 0.21
C PRO A 73 -18.90 16.16 0.75
N LYS A 74 -17.94 16.45 -0.15
CA LYS A 74 -16.49 16.63 -0.03
C LYS A 74 -16.06 17.93 0.61
N GLU A 75 -16.55 18.17 1.81
CA GLU A 75 -15.81 19.02 2.72
C GLU A 75 -15.53 18.23 3.99
N PRO A 76 -14.38 17.56 4.04
CA PRO A 76 -13.64 17.45 5.28
C PRO A 76 -13.00 18.81 5.66
N VAL A 77 -13.21 19.90 4.89
CA VAL A 77 -12.55 21.21 5.08
C VAL A 77 -13.49 22.40 5.40
N ASP A 78 -14.77 22.37 5.01
CA ASP A 78 -15.85 23.18 5.61
C ASP A 78 -16.74 22.25 6.46
N GLN A 79 -16.19 21.92 7.61
CA GLN A 79 -16.80 20.96 8.50
C GLN A 79 -17.90 21.68 9.29
N SER A 80 -19.14 21.20 9.19
CA SER A 80 -20.14 21.56 10.19
C SER A 80 -19.55 21.25 11.58
N ARG A 81 -19.74 22.12 12.58
CA ARG A 81 -19.19 21.94 13.94
C ARG A 81 -19.45 20.53 14.52
N ARG A 82 -20.54 19.88 14.09
CA ARG A 82 -20.93 18.52 14.51
C ARG A 82 -20.06 17.43 13.88
N THR A 83 -19.64 17.58 12.63
CA THR A 83 -18.78 16.61 11.94
C THR A 83 -17.36 16.64 12.50
N VAL A 84 -16.80 17.83 12.77
CA VAL A 84 -15.49 17.98 13.44
C VAL A 84 -15.51 17.35 14.81
N ALA A 85 -16.55 17.67 15.58
CA ALA A 85 -16.74 17.08 16.89
C ALA A 85 -16.78 15.55 16.80
N GLY A 86 -17.44 15.01 15.77
CA GLY A 86 -17.49 13.57 15.49
C GLY A 86 -16.12 12.92 15.26
N LEU A 87 -15.18 13.63 14.63
CA LEU A 87 -13.82 13.16 14.32
C LEU A 87 -12.77 13.49 15.40
N ARG A 88 -13.16 14.12 16.51
CA ARG A 88 -12.20 14.51 17.56
C ARG A 88 -11.46 13.28 18.10
N GLY A 89 -10.13 13.35 18.05
CA GLY A 89 -9.20 12.29 18.48
C GLY A 89 -8.76 11.36 17.36
N THR A 90 -9.38 11.45 16.17
CA THR A 90 -9.03 10.57 15.04
C THR A 90 -7.75 10.99 14.34
N GLN A 91 -7.06 10.02 13.74
CA GLN A 91 -5.95 10.28 12.82
C GLN A 91 -6.45 10.93 11.52
N LEU A 92 -7.65 10.59 11.05
CA LEU A 92 -8.25 11.26 9.91
C LEU A 92 -8.36 12.78 10.10
N LEU A 93 -8.70 13.25 11.30
CA LEU A 93 -8.80 14.69 11.58
C LEU A 93 -7.45 15.38 11.42
N SER A 94 -6.39 14.88 12.04
CA SER A 94 -5.06 15.47 11.95
C SER A 94 -4.52 15.43 10.50
N THR A 95 -4.74 14.32 9.78
CA THR A 95 -4.38 14.22 8.36
C THR A 95 -5.13 15.24 7.51
N THR A 96 -6.43 15.42 7.75
CA THR A 96 -7.25 16.38 7.02
C THR A 96 -6.79 17.82 7.26
N GLU A 97 -6.49 18.16 8.52
CA GLU A 97 -5.99 19.48 8.89
C GLU A 97 -4.62 19.76 8.24
N GLY A 98 -3.69 18.80 8.31
CA GLY A 98 -2.39 18.92 7.65
C GLY A 98 -2.49 19.07 6.13
N VAL A 99 -3.37 18.32 5.47
CA VAL A 99 -3.61 18.47 4.03
C VAL A 99 -4.20 19.85 3.71
N LYS A 100 -5.13 20.35 4.52
CA LYS A 100 -5.72 21.68 4.33
C LYS A 100 -4.67 22.78 4.45
N GLU A 101 -3.83 22.73 5.49
CA GLU A 101 -2.75 23.68 5.71
C GLU A 101 -1.73 23.67 4.56
N TYR A 102 -1.35 22.48 4.10
CA TYR A 102 -0.48 22.32 2.94
C TYR A 102 -1.08 22.95 1.69
N VAL A 103 -2.33 22.62 1.35
CA VAL A 103 -3.04 23.14 0.17
C VAL A 103 -3.19 24.66 0.24
N GLN A 104 -3.38 25.22 1.44
CA GLN A 104 -3.42 26.66 1.66
C GLN A 104 -2.06 27.33 1.40
N GLY A 105 -0.98 26.74 1.89
CA GLY A 105 0.38 27.22 1.61
C GLY A 105 0.69 27.21 0.11
N GLU A 106 0.30 26.15 -0.60
CA GLU A 106 0.48 26.06 -2.06
C GLU A 106 -0.41 27.06 -2.82
N PHE A 107 -1.64 27.30 -2.36
CA PHE A 107 -2.50 28.32 -2.95
C PHE A 107 -1.87 29.72 -2.89
N ILE A 108 -1.29 30.10 -1.74
CA ILE A 108 -0.62 31.39 -1.58
C ILE A 108 0.53 31.53 -2.58
N LYS A 109 1.36 30.48 -2.75
CA LYS A 109 2.44 30.49 -3.75
C LYS A 109 1.92 30.64 -5.17
N VAL A 110 0.89 29.88 -5.55
CA VAL A 110 0.27 29.97 -6.89
C VAL A 110 -0.35 31.36 -7.12
N GLU A 111 -0.96 31.94 -6.09
CA GLU A 111 -1.52 33.29 -6.13
C GLU A 111 -0.42 34.32 -6.41
N ASP A 112 0.64 34.33 -5.60
CA ASP A 112 1.72 35.31 -5.66
C ASP A 112 2.60 35.16 -6.91
N GLU A 113 2.91 33.93 -7.33
CA GLU A 113 3.88 33.65 -8.40
C GLU A 113 3.22 33.53 -9.78
N ILE A 114 1.94 33.15 -9.86
CA ILE A 114 1.27 32.83 -11.14
C ILE A 114 0.04 33.72 -11.36
N ILE A 115 -0.91 33.77 -10.43
CA ILE A 115 -2.20 34.45 -10.65
C ILE A 115 -2.01 35.97 -10.69
N VAL A 116 -1.37 36.54 -9.67
CA VAL A 116 -1.16 37.99 -9.54
C VAL A 116 -0.28 38.56 -10.67
N PRO A 117 0.84 37.93 -11.06
CA PRO A 117 1.65 38.44 -12.16
C PRO A 117 0.96 38.32 -13.54
N ASN A 118 0.01 37.39 -13.69
CA ASN A 118 -0.65 37.09 -14.95
C ASN A 118 -2.15 37.39 -14.94
N GLN A 119 -2.59 38.48 -14.28
CA GLN A 119 -4.00 38.86 -14.16
C GLN A 119 -4.79 38.89 -15.48
N HIS A 120 -4.13 39.17 -16.61
CA HIS A 120 -4.75 39.14 -17.93
C HIS A 120 -5.26 37.75 -18.34
N LEU A 121 -4.73 36.66 -17.78
CA LEU A 121 -5.20 35.28 -17.97
C LEU A 121 -6.27 34.87 -16.96
N PHE A 122 -6.36 35.57 -15.83
CA PHE A 122 -7.26 35.27 -14.71
C PHE A 122 -8.25 36.42 -14.50
N PRO A 123 -9.32 36.50 -15.31
CA PRO A 123 -10.22 37.66 -15.32
C PRO A 123 -11.11 37.79 -14.07
N SER A 124 -11.12 36.78 -13.20
CA SER A 124 -11.89 36.75 -11.95
C SER A 124 -10.98 36.47 -10.77
N VAL A 125 -11.33 37.01 -9.60
CA VAL A 125 -10.67 36.66 -8.33
C VAL A 125 -10.86 35.17 -8.08
N ILE A 126 -9.76 34.48 -7.82
CA ILE A 126 -9.74 33.06 -7.43
C ILE A 126 -9.57 33.03 -5.92
N THR A 127 -10.52 32.44 -5.20
CA THR A 127 -10.45 32.32 -3.75
C THR A 127 -9.82 31.00 -3.35
N PHE A 128 -9.39 30.88 -2.09
CA PHE A 128 -8.96 29.60 -1.54
C PHE A 128 -10.05 28.52 -1.63
N THR A 129 -11.33 28.90 -1.51
CA THR A 129 -12.46 27.98 -1.69
C THR A 129 -12.52 27.43 -3.12
N ASP A 130 -12.25 28.25 -4.14
CA ASP A 130 -12.20 27.81 -5.54
C ASP A 130 -11.02 26.85 -5.78
N PHE A 131 -9.87 27.16 -5.18
CA PHE A 131 -8.67 26.32 -5.26
C PHE A 131 -8.90 24.95 -4.59
N LEU A 132 -9.50 24.96 -3.41
CA LEU A 132 -9.86 23.75 -2.68
C LEU A 132 -10.91 22.92 -3.43
N TRP A 133 -11.88 23.56 -4.07
CA TRP A 133 -12.84 22.88 -4.94
C TRP A 133 -12.12 22.17 -6.09
N ALA A 134 -11.19 22.84 -6.77
CA ALA A 134 -10.41 22.26 -7.85
C ALA A 134 -9.54 21.08 -7.36
N PHE A 135 -8.89 21.24 -6.20
CA PHE A 135 -8.14 20.18 -5.54
C PHE A 135 -9.02 18.96 -5.23
N GLY A 136 -10.20 19.18 -4.66
CA GLY A 136 -11.18 18.14 -4.37
C GLY A 136 -11.68 17.43 -5.64
N VAL A 137 -11.90 18.16 -6.74
CA VAL A 137 -12.25 17.56 -8.04
C VAL A 137 -11.13 16.65 -8.52
N LEU A 138 -9.88 17.11 -8.51
CA LEU A 138 -8.73 16.30 -8.93
C LEU A 138 -8.58 15.04 -8.10
N ARG A 139 -8.54 15.17 -6.77
CA ARG A 139 -8.30 14.06 -5.83
C ARG A 139 -9.37 12.96 -5.93
N SER A 140 -10.58 13.32 -6.29
CA SER A 140 -11.75 12.44 -6.21
C SER A 140 -12.27 11.92 -7.55
N ARG A 141 -11.79 12.45 -8.67
CA ARG A 141 -12.27 12.12 -10.03
C ARG A 141 -11.15 11.81 -11.03
N ALA A 142 -9.91 12.17 -10.73
CA ALA A 142 -8.81 11.85 -11.61
C ALA A 142 -8.51 10.35 -11.59
N PHE A 143 -8.24 9.79 -12.76
CA PHE A 143 -7.69 8.46 -12.92
C PHE A 143 -6.17 8.54 -12.83
N SER A 144 -5.58 7.68 -12.02
CA SER A 144 -4.14 7.55 -11.83
C SER A 144 -3.58 6.26 -12.46
N GLY A 145 -2.26 6.11 -12.50
CA GLY A 145 -1.60 4.89 -12.96
C GLY A 145 -1.53 4.71 -14.48
N LEU A 146 -1.61 5.79 -15.25
CA LEU A 146 -1.51 5.78 -16.70
C LEU A 146 -0.04 5.85 -17.15
N ARG A 147 0.28 5.36 -18.35
CA ARG A 147 1.67 5.28 -18.86
C ARG A 147 2.27 6.69 -19.03
N GLY A 148 2.99 7.17 -18.02
CA GLY A 148 3.71 8.45 -18.05
C GLY A 148 2.90 9.67 -17.60
N GLU A 149 1.62 9.49 -17.27
CA GLU A 149 0.74 10.52 -16.71
C GLU A 149 0.15 10.03 -15.39
N ASN A 150 0.35 10.81 -14.32
CA ASN A 150 -0.07 10.40 -12.98
C ASN A 150 -1.52 10.77 -12.65
N LEU A 151 -2.14 11.71 -13.39
CA LEU A 151 -3.46 12.28 -13.09
C LEU A 151 -4.18 12.72 -14.37
N VAL A 152 -5.33 12.10 -14.69
CA VAL A 152 -6.14 12.48 -15.86
C VAL A 152 -7.63 12.55 -15.51
N LEU A 153 -8.28 13.66 -15.87
CA LEU A 153 -9.73 13.82 -15.80
C LEU A 153 -10.38 13.42 -17.13
N ILE A 154 -11.24 12.40 -17.09
CA ILE A 154 -11.96 11.90 -18.27
C ILE A 154 -13.46 12.15 -18.07
N PRO A 155 -14.06 13.14 -18.76
CA PRO A 155 -15.50 13.34 -18.76
C PRO A 155 -16.25 12.07 -19.08
N LEU A 156 -17.43 11.92 -18.50
CA LEU A 156 -18.31 10.75 -18.63
C LEU A 156 -17.79 9.54 -17.87
N ALA A 157 -16.51 9.18 -18.02
CA ALA A 157 -15.91 8.09 -17.26
C ALA A 157 -15.87 8.41 -15.76
N ASP A 158 -15.64 9.68 -15.39
CA ASP A 158 -15.63 10.15 -13.99
C ASP A 158 -16.98 10.09 -13.26
N LEU A 159 -18.06 9.68 -13.93
CA LEU A 159 -19.38 9.46 -13.33
C LEU A 159 -19.56 8.04 -12.80
N VAL A 160 -18.68 7.11 -13.17
CA VAL A 160 -18.75 5.73 -12.67
C VAL A 160 -18.51 5.73 -11.16
N ASN A 161 -19.33 4.98 -10.42
CA ASN A 161 -19.24 4.93 -8.96
C ASN A 161 -18.47 3.71 -8.48
N HIS A 162 -17.99 3.81 -7.24
CA HIS A 162 -17.36 2.71 -6.51
C HIS A 162 -18.38 1.67 -6.02
N ASN A 163 -17.99 0.39 -6.01
CA ASN A 163 -18.73 -0.67 -5.32
C ASN A 163 -17.77 -1.69 -4.67
N PRO A 164 -17.85 -1.89 -3.34
CA PRO A 164 -16.94 -2.78 -2.60
C PRO A 164 -17.12 -4.27 -2.91
N SER A 165 -18.22 -4.66 -3.56
CA SER A 165 -18.42 -6.05 -3.99
C SER A 165 -17.54 -6.45 -5.18
N ILE A 166 -16.87 -5.48 -5.83
CA ILE A 166 -15.92 -5.72 -6.92
C ILE A 166 -14.52 -5.84 -6.32
N THR A 167 -13.96 -7.05 -6.31
CA THR A 167 -12.67 -7.35 -5.65
C THR A 167 -11.49 -7.46 -6.61
N LEU A 168 -11.68 -7.10 -7.89
CA LEU A 168 -10.59 -7.20 -8.87
C LEU A 168 -9.54 -6.12 -8.60
N GLU A 169 -8.28 -6.53 -8.40
CA GLU A 169 -7.15 -5.63 -8.16
C GLU A 169 -6.70 -4.87 -9.41
N GLU A 170 -6.98 -5.42 -10.60
CA GLU A 170 -6.61 -4.79 -11.86
C GLU A 170 -7.52 -3.59 -12.16
N PRO A 171 -6.95 -2.45 -12.61
CA PRO A 171 -7.74 -1.27 -12.92
C PRO A 171 -8.74 -1.62 -14.03
N SER A 172 -9.99 -1.19 -13.86
CA SER A 172 -11.05 -1.43 -14.85
C SER A 172 -11.01 -0.41 -16.00
N TRP A 173 -9.84 0.14 -16.29
CA TRP A 173 -9.61 1.10 -17.35
C TRP A 173 -8.21 0.98 -17.95
N GLU A 174 -8.06 1.46 -19.19
CA GLU A 174 -6.77 1.57 -19.87
C GLU A 174 -6.79 2.70 -20.90
N ILE A 175 -5.61 3.20 -21.27
CA ILE A 175 -5.44 4.06 -22.43
C ILE A 175 -4.76 3.26 -23.55
N LYS A 176 -5.42 3.21 -24.71
CA LYS A 176 -4.91 2.55 -25.91
C LYS A 176 -4.80 3.55 -27.05
N GLY A 177 -3.76 3.40 -27.86
CA GLY A 177 -3.71 4.02 -29.18
C GLY A 177 -4.76 3.38 -30.08
N LYS A 178 -5.43 4.18 -30.91
CA LYS A 178 -6.43 3.70 -31.88
C LYS A 178 -5.75 2.99 -33.06
N GLY A 179 -5.14 1.83 -32.81
CA GLY A 179 -4.36 1.04 -33.77
C GLY A 179 -2.86 1.33 -33.77
N LEU A 180 -2.07 0.50 -34.45
CA LEU A 180 -0.58 0.52 -34.42
C LEU A 180 0.06 1.83 -34.92
N PHE A 181 -0.67 2.66 -35.67
CA PHE A 181 -0.14 3.87 -36.31
C PHE A 181 -0.90 5.15 -35.96
N SER A 182 -1.91 5.08 -35.08
CA SER A 182 -2.68 6.26 -34.69
C SER A 182 -2.03 6.99 -33.53
N LYS A 183 -1.98 8.32 -33.64
CA LYS A 183 -1.61 9.22 -32.54
C LYS A 183 -2.80 9.53 -31.61
N GLU A 184 -4.01 9.08 -31.95
CA GLU A 184 -5.19 9.25 -31.11
C GLU A 184 -5.19 8.24 -29.97
N LEU A 185 -5.22 8.75 -28.74
CA LEU A 185 -5.39 7.98 -27.51
C LEU A 185 -6.88 7.85 -27.19
N VAL A 186 -7.29 6.66 -26.78
CA VAL A 186 -8.65 6.36 -26.33
C VAL A 186 -8.59 5.82 -24.91
N PHE A 187 -9.40 6.39 -24.03
CA PHE A 187 -9.64 5.86 -22.70
C PHE A 187 -10.78 4.85 -22.76
N SER A 188 -10.49 3.60 -22.38
CA SER A 188 -11.46 2.51 -22.31
C SER A 188 -11.73 2.19 -20.85
N LEU A 189 -13.01 2.19 -20.45
CA LEU A 189 -13.49 1.80 -19.13
C LEU A 189 -14.39 0.57 -19.30
N TRP A 190 -14.25 -0.42 -18.42
CA TRP A 190 -15.15 -1.56 -18.34
C TRP A 190 -15.56 -1.81 -16.89
N THR A 191 -16.52 -2.70 -16.69
CA THR A 191 -16.86 -3.24 -15.38
C THR A 191 -16.61 -4.74 -15.39
N PRO A 192 -15.99 -5.32 -14.35
CA PRO A 192 -15.68 -6.75 -14.32
C PRO A 192 -16.91 -7.62 -13.98
N VAL A 193 -18.07 -7.00 -13.70
CA VAL A 193 -19.31 -7.69 -13.32
C VAL A 193 -20.39 -7.51 -14.37
N SER A 194 -21.25 -8.53 -14.54
CA SER A 194 -22.41 -8.45 -15.43
C SER A 194 -23.48 -7.52 -14.85
N VAL A 195 -23.87 -6.48 -15.60
CA VAL A 195 -24.87 -5.49 -15.20
C VAL A 195 -26.12 -5.65 -16.07
N LYS A 196 -27.31 -5.73 -15.46
CA LYS A 196 -28.59 -5.82 -16.20
C LYS A 196 -29.04 -4.44 -16.67
N ALA A 197 -29.85 -4.38 -17.73
CA ALA A 197 -30.46 -3.15 -18.19
C ALA A 197 -31.24 -2.45 -17.05
N GLY A 198 -31.01 -1.16 -16.87
CA GLY A 198 -31.60 -0.35 -15.80
C GLY A 198 -30.82 -0.36 -14.47
N GLN A 199 -29.77 -1.17 -14.32
CA GLN A 199 -28.89 -1.15 -13.15
C GLN A 199 -27.68 -0.22 -13.37
N GLN A 200 -27.14 0.30 -12.27
CA GLN A 200 -25.96 1.16 -12.29
C GLN A 200 -24.68 0.34 -12.56
N VAL A 201 -23.80 0.90 -13.38
CA VAL A 201 -22.46 0.38 -13.64
C VAL A 201 -21.51 0.90 -12.56
N TYR A 202 -20.73 0.00 -11.96
CA TYR A 202 -19.76 0.31 -10.93
C TYR A 202 -18.37 -0.23 -11.28
N ILE A 203 -17.36 0.30 -10.61
CA ILE A 203 -15.98 -0.19 -10.59
C ILE A 203 -15.45 -0.27 -9.16
N GLN A 204 -14.30 -0.88 -8.99
CA GLN A 204 -13.50 -0.74 -7.77
C GLN A 204 -12.53 0.44 -7.95
N TYR A 205 -12.55 1.40 -7.02
CA TYR A 205 -11.65 2.55 -7.08
C TYR A 205 -10.25 2.16 -6.67
N ASP A 206 -10.12 1.55 -5.49
CA ASP A 206 -8.84 1.10 -4.98
C ASP A 206 -9.05 0.02 -3.90
N VAL A 207 -8.45 -1.14 -4.06
CA VAL A 207 -8.51 -2.24 -3.07
C VAL A 207 -7.52 -2.06 -1.93
N GLU A 208 -6.50 -1.22 -2.11
CA GLU A 208 -5.42 -0.99 -1.15
C GLU A 208 -5.77 0.15 -0.17
N LYS A 209 -6.64 1.10 -0.57
CA LYS A 209 -7.03 2.23 0.29
C LYS A 209 -7.81 1.83 1.55
N SER A 210 -7.43 2.46 2.65
CA SER A 210 -8.15 2.44 3.93
C SER A 210 -9.42 3.30 3.90
N ASN A 211 -10.30 3.10 4.88
CA ASN A 211 -11.48 3.94 5.08
C ASN A 211 -11.11 5.42 5.32
N ALA A 212 -9.97 5.71 5.97
CA ALA A 212 -9.51 7.09 6.16
C ALA A 212 -9.18 7.75 4.82
N GLU A 213 -8.51 7.04 3.92
CA GLU A 213 -8.20 7.53 2.57
C GLU A 213 -9.47 7.64 1.72
N LEU A 214 -10.39 6.67 1.78
CA LEU A 214 -11.67 6.76 1.07
C LEU A 214 -12.50 7.95 1.53
N ALA A 215 -12.51 8.24 2.83
CA ALA A 215 -13.20 9.38 3.42
C ALA A 215 -12.59 10.71 2.93
N LEU A 216 -11.26 10.81 2.92
CA LEU A 216 -10.54 12.00 2.49
C LEU A 216 -10.62 12.24 0.98
N ASP A 217 -10.49 11.19 0.18
CA ASP A 217 -10.42 11.28 -1.27
C ASP A 217 -11.80 11.38 -1.91
N TYR A 218 -12.78 10.61 -1.43
CA TYR A 218 -14.06 10.44 -2.11
C TYR A 218 -15.27 10.89 -1.28
N GLY A 219 -15.14 10.97 0.04
CA GLY A 219 -16.21 11.37 0.95
C GLY A 219 -17.18 10.23 1.28
N PHE A 220 -16.69 8.98 1.31
CA PHE A 220 -17.43 7.82 1.78
C PHE A 220 -16.49 6.83 2.48
N ILE A 221 -17.08 5.86 3.19
CA ILE A 221 -16.37 4.70 3.76
C ILE A 221 -17.09 3.42 3.38
N GLU A 222 -16.38 2.30 3.43
CA GLU A 222 -16.95 0.96 3.31
C GLU A 222 -17.30 0.40 4.70
N SER A 223 -18.31 -0.46 4.75
CA SER A 223 -18.68 -1.17 5.99
C SER A 223 -17.73 -2.33 6.33
N ASN A 224 -16.82 -2.69 5.43
CA ASN A 224 -15.91 -3.80 5.61
C ASN A 224 -14.84 -3.45 6.65
N SER A 225 -14.56 -4.38 7.57
CA SER A 225 -13.62 -4.17 8.66
C SER A 225 -12.16 -4.14 8.19
N ASP A 226 -11.85 -4.81 7.08
CA ASP A 226 -10.50 -4.85 6.47
C ASP A 226 -10.06 -3.51 5.86
N ARG A 227 -10.95 -2.53 5.78
CA ARG A 227 -10.61 -1.14 5.40
C ARG A 227 -10.21 -0.28 6.59
N ASN A 228 -10.45 -0.75 7.83
CA ASN A 228 -10.07 0.00 9.00
C ASN A 228 -8.57 -0.15 9.23
N ALA A 229 -7.86 0.98 9.15
CA ALA A 229 -6.42 1.02 9.35
C ALA A 229 -6.03 2.17 10.28
N TYR A 230 -4.84 2.07 10.86
CA TYR A 230 -4.19 3.13 11.61
C TYR A 230 -2.71 3.16 11.24
N THR A 231 -2.18 4.32 10.89
CA THR A 231 -0.78 4.48 10.50
C THR A 231 0.06 4.82 11.74
N LEU A 232 1.02 3.98 12.11
CA LEU A 232 2.02 4.36 13.11
C LEU A 232 3.19 5.07 12.43
N THR A 233 3.54 6.24 12.95
CA THR A 233 4.72 7.00 12.54
C THR A 233 5.83 6.74 13.55
N LEU A 234 6.95 6.21 13.08
CA LEU A 234 8.13 5.91 13.89
C LEU A 234 9.30 6.76 13.38
N GLU A 235 10.10 7.28 14.29
CA GLU A 235 11.19 8.20 13.97
C GLU A 235 12.46 7.80 14.74
N ILE A 236 13.61 7.92 14.07
CA ILE A 236 14.91 7.87 14.73
C ILE A 236 15.24 9.29 15.18
N ALA A 237 15.17 9.55 16.48
CA ALA A 237 15.37 10.89 17.01
C ALA A 237 16.81 11.39 16.74
N GLU A 238 16.95 12.63 16.25
CA GLU A 238 18.27 13.29 16.07
C GLU A 238 19.09 13.37 17.37
N SER A 239 18.42 13.31 18.52
CA SER A 239 19.07 13.30 19.84
C SER A 239 19.64 11.93 20.25
N ASP A 240 19.40 10.88 19.46
CA ASP A 240 19.93 9.55 19.72
C ASP A 240 21.46 9.52 19.54
N PRO A 241 22.23 9.02 20.53
CA PRO A 241 23.69 8.91 20.42
C PRO A 241 24.18 8.13 19.21
N PHE A 242 23.34 7.23 18.66
CA PHE A 242 23.63 6.38 17.51
C PHE A 242 22.81 6.78 16.28
N TYR A 243 22.30 8.02 16.22
CA TYR A 243 21.45 8.52 15.12
C TYR A 243 22.00 8.16 13.74
N GLY A 244 23.26 8.50 13.46
CA GLY A 244 23.88 8.29 12.15
C GLY A 244 23.95 6.82 11.74
N ASP A 245 24.31 5.92 12.67
CA ASP A 245 24.38 4.49 12.38
C ASP A 245 22.99 3.87 12.18
N LYS A 246 22.01 4.30 12.99
CA LYS A 246 20.61 3.84 12.85
C LYS A 246 19.99 4.31 11.54
N LEU A 247 20.17 5.59 11.19
CA LEU A 247 19.66 6.15 9.95
C LEU A 247 20.24 5.44 8.74
N ASP A 248 21.55 5.21 8.73
CA ASP A 248 22.21 4.49 7.64
C ASP A 248 21.67 3.05 7.49
N ILE A 249 21.46 2.33 8.60
CA ILE A 249 20.84 1.00 8.56
C ILE A 249 19.41 1.07 8.02
N ALA A 250 18.61 2.07 8.41
CA ALA A 250 17.26 2.26 7.89
C ALA A 250 17.26 2.51 6.37
N GLU A 251 18.11 3.44 5.89
CA GLU A 251 18.22 3.81 4.48
C GLU A 251 18.68 2.65 3.60
N LEU A 252 19.65 1.85 4.08
CA LEU A 252 20.11 0.64 3.39
C LEU A 252 18.99 -0.40 3.20
N ASN A 253 17.94 -0.35 4.02
CA ASN A 253 16.79 -1.25 3.97
C ASN A 253 15.52 -0.57 3.43
N GLY A 254 15.66 0.58 2.77
CA GLY A 254 14.57 1.27 2.07
C GLY A 254 13.63 2.06 2.97
N LEU A 255 14.03 2.34 4.21
CA LEU A 255 13.30 3.19 5.16
C LEU A 255 14.04 4.51 5.35
N GLY A 256 13.32 5.56 5.74
CA GLY A 256 13.91 6.86 6.07
C GLY A 256 14.12 7.03 7.57
N GLU A 257 14.53 8.23 7.96
CA GLU A 257 14.53 8.71 9.35
C GLU A 257 13.15 8.63 10.01
N THR A 258 12.13 8.98 9.24
CA THR A 258 10.72 8.80 9.58
C THR A 258 10.15 7.69 8.71
N ALA A 259 9.52 6.70 9.35
CA ALA A 259 8.87 5.58 8.69
C ALA A 259 7.40 5.50 9.10
N TYR A 260 6.54 5.17 8.14
CA TYR A 260 5.10 5.06 8.33
C TYR A 260 4.68 3.61 8.09
N PHE A 261 3.90 3.06 9.03
CA PHE A 261 3.46 1.67 8.97
C PHE A 261 1.93 1.61 9.11
N ASP A 262 1.26 1.21 8.04
CA ASP A 262 -0.19 1.01 8.04
C ASP A 262 -0.54 -0.32 8.70
N ILE A 263 -1.37 -0.27 9.73
CA ILE A 263 -1.84 -1.45 10.46
C ILE A 263 -3.31 -1.61 10.18
N VAL A 264 -3.65 -2.72 9.53
CA VAL A 264 -5.02 -3.06 9.14
C VAL A 264 -5.67 -3.94 10.21
N LEU A 265 -6.94 -3.69 10.50
CA LEU A 265 -7.73 -4.48 11.42
C LEU A 265 -7.84 -5.94 10.94
N GLY A 266 -7.56 -6.89 11.82
CA GLY A 266 -7.54 -8.32 11.53
C GLY A 266 -6.24 -8.83 10.89
N CYS A 267 -5.29 -7.95 10.54
CA CYS A 267 -4.01 -8.33 9.95
C CYS A 267 -2.88 -8.36 11.00
N SER A 268 -1.85 -9.18 10.76
CA SER A 268 -0.62 -9.17 11.55
C SER A 268 0.16 -7.87 11.34
N LEU A 269 0.95 -7.46 12.34
CA LEU A 269 1.83 -6.30 12.21
C LEU A 269 2.85 -6.49 11.06
N PRO A 270 3.18 -5.42 10.30
CA PRO A 270 4.24 -5.49 9.30
C PRO A 270 5.58 -5.90 9.93
N GLN A 271 6.28 -6.86 9.33
CA GLN A 271 7.57 -7.33 9.85
C GLN A 271 8.62 -6.19 9.90
N SER A 272 8.63 -5.34 8.88
CA SER A 272 9.50 -4.16 8.80
C SER A 272 9.24 -3.17 9.94
N MET A 273 8.00 -3.06 10.43
CA MET A 273 7.66 -2.24 11.60
C MET A 273 8.35 -2.75 12.86
N LEU A 274 8.34 -4.07 13.10
CA LEU A 274 9.01 -4.66 14.27
C LEU A 274 10.53 -4.48 14.20
N GLN A 275 11.12 -4.66 13.02
CA GLN A 275 12.55 -4.41 12.80
C GLN A 275 12.91 -2.95 13.09
N TYR A 276 12.09 -2.02 12.61
CA TYR A 276 12.29 -0.59 12.83
C TYR A 276 12.15 -0.21 14.31
N LEU A 277 11.13 -0.74 15.02
CA LEU A 277 10.97 -0.54 16.46
C LEU A 277 12.20 -1.02 17.26
N ARG A 278 12.74 -2.19 16.89
CA ARG A 278 13.95 -2.76 17.49
C ARG A 278 15.17 -1.90 17.22
N LEU A 279 15.31 -1.37 15.99
CA LEU A 279 16.37 -0.44 15.60
C LEU A 279 16.30 0.88 16.40
N VAL A 280 15.11 1.49 16.47
CA VAL A 280 14.88 2.72 17.23
C VAL A 280 15.21 2.50 18.70
N SER A 281 14.80 1.36 19.27
CA SER A 281 15.05 1.03 20.68
C SER A 281 16.44 0.42 20.95
N LEU A 282 17.30 0.32 19.94
CA LEU A 282 18.63 -0.27 20.09
C LEU A 282 19.55 0.69 20.84
N GLY A 283 20.25 0.20 21.86
CA GLY A 283 21.13 1.04 22.67
C GLY A 283 21.75 0.26 23.83
N GLY A 284 22.52 0.95 24.67
CA GLY A 284 23.12 0.36 25.86
C GLY A 284 23.92 -0.91 25.55
N THR A 285 23.52 -2.04 26.12
CA THR A 285 24.18 -3.35 25.94
C THR A 285 24.04 -3.92 24.54
N ASP A 286 23.07 -3.47 23.75
CA ASP A 286 22.81 -3.98 22.40
C ASP A 286 23.46 -3.12 21.30
N ALA A 287 24.10 -2.01 21.69
CA ALA A 287 24.73 -1.06 20.75
C ALA A 287 25.86 -1.70 19.91
N PHE A 288 26.45 -2.81 20.36
CA PHE A 288 27.45 -3.55 19.56
C PHE A 288 26.90 -3.99 18.20
N LEU A 289 25.58 -4.17 18.06
CA LEU A 289 24.94 -4.52 16.79
C LEU A 289 25.01 -3.37 15.78
N LEU A 290 25.29 -2.13 16.21
CA LEU A 290 25.46 -0.96 15.33
C LEU A 290 26.89 -0.84 14.79
N GLU A 291 27.82 -1.68 15.26
CA GLU A 291 29.18 -1.64 14.75
C GLU A 291 29.28 -2.00 13.27
N SER A 292 30.26 -1.41 12.58
CA SER A 292 30.49 -1.57 11.14
C SER A 292 30.57 -3.04 10.66
N ILE A 293 31.02 -3.96 11.51
CA ILE A 293 31.10 -5.40 11.20
C ILE A 293 29.72 -6.05 11.00
N PHE A 294 28.68 -5.50 11.64
CA PHE A 294 27.32 -6.00 11.55
C PHE A 294 26.46 -5.21 10.56
N ARG A 295 26.91 -4.05 10.07
CA ARG A 295 26.13 -3.12 9.22
C ARG A 295 25.23 -3.78 8.16
N ASN A 296 25.76 -4.75 7.41
CA ASN A 296 25.02 -5.45 6.35
C ASN A 296 24.14 -6.64 6.83
N LYS A 297 24.18 -6.95 8.13
CA LYS A 297 23.51 -8.09 8.77
C LYS A 297 22.55 -7.66 9.88
N VAL A 298 22.69 -6.45 10.43
CA VAL A 298 21.88 -5.95 11.55
C VAL A 298 20.40 -6.13 11.25
N TRP A 299 19.95 -5.70 10.08
CA TRP A 299 18.54 -5.78 9.69
C TRP A 299 17.97 -7.20 9.79
N GLY A 300 18.71 -8.20 9.34
CA GLY A 300 18.33 -9.60 9.48
C GLY A 300 18.30 -10.07 10.95
N HIS A 301 19.20 -9.55 11.79
CA HIS A 301 19.15 -9.83 13.23
C HIS A 301 17.93 -9.19 13.91
N LEU A 302 17.47 -8.04 13.42
CA LEU A 302 16.28 -7.35 13.90
C LEU A 302 14.97 -8.03 13.49
N GLU A 303 14.98 -9.06 12.63
CA GLU A 303 13.78 -9.86 12.32
C GLU A 303 13.29 -10.64 13.55
N LEU A 304 14.21 -10.99 14.43
CA LEU A 304 13.97 -11.71 15.68
C LEU A 304 14.28 -10.83 16.90
N PRO A 305 13.77 -11.19 18.10
CA PRO A 305 14.03 -10.42 19.31
C PRO A 305 15.52 -10.21 19.61
N VAL A 306 15.90 -8.98 19.97
CA VAL A 306 17.30 -8.63 20.26
C VAL A 306 17.67 -9.01 21.68
N SER A 307 17.04 -8.35 22.66
CA SER A 307 17.22 -8.58 24.09
C SER A 307 15.90 -8.35 24.82
N ARG A 308 15.77 -8.91 26.03
CA ARG A 308 14.58 -8.72 26.87
C ARG A 308 14.31 -7.23 27.13
N ALA A 309 15.35 -6.46 27.43
CA ALA A 309 15.22 -5.03 27.71
C ALA A 309 14.77 -4.23 26.47
N ASN A 310 15.29 -4.55 25.29
CA ASN A 310 14.87 -3.94 24.03
C ASN A 310 13.38 -4.22 23.76
N GLU A 311 12.93 -5.47 23.94
CA GLU A 311 11.55 -5.84 23.69
C GLU A 311 10.56 -5.29 24.72
N GLU A 312 10.94 -5.30 26.00
CA GLU A 312 10.16 -4.69 27.07
C GLU A 312 9.96 -3.18 26.83
N MET A 313 11.00 -2.48 26.37
CA MET A 313 10.92 -1.06 26.01
C MET A 313 9.94 -0.83 24.85
N ILE A 314 10.03 -1.63 23.79
CA ILE A 314 9.13 -1.53 22.62
C ILE A 314 7.67 -1.76 23.05
N CYS A 315 7.41 -2.83 23.81
CA CYS A 315 6.07 -3.12 24.33
C CYS A 315 5.54 -1.95 25.18
N CYS A 316 6.35 -1.44 26.10
CA CYS A 316 5.96 -0.31 26.96
C CYS A 316 5.61 0.94 26.13
N VAL A 317 6.49 1.33 25.20
CA VAL A 317 6.31 2.53 24.37
C VAL A 317 5.07 2.42 23.49
N VAL A 318 4.90 1.31 22.75
CA VAL A 318 3.76 1.15 21.83
C VAL A 318 2.45 1.10 22.60
N ARG A 319 2.38 0.36 23.71
CA ARG A 319 1.17 0.29 24.54
C ARG A 319 0.80 1.63 25.15
N ASN A 320 1.79 2.40 25.62
CA ASN A 320 1.54 3.74 26.15
C ASN A 320 1.06 4.70 25.04
N ALA A 321 1.62 4.60 23.83
CA ALA A 321 1.16 5.37 22.68
C ALA A 321 -0.29 5.02 22.32
N CYS A 322 -0.65 3.74 22.28
CA CYS A 322 -2.03 3.29 22.05
C CYS A 322 -3.00 3.82 23.12
N LYS A 323 -2.64 3.76 24.40
CA LYS A 323 -3.47 4.27 25.50
C LYS A 323 -3.67 5.78 25.40
N THR A 324 -2.60 6.53 25.11
CA THR A 324 -2.67 7.98 24.89
C THR A 324 -3.57 8.30 23.70
N ALA A 325 -3.39 7.64 22.56
CA ALA A 325 -4.23 7.82 21.39
C ALA A 325 -5.71 7.51 21.68
N LEU A 326 -6.00 6.38 22.34
CA LEU A 326 -7.36 6.00 22.75
C LEU A 326 -8.01 7.02 23.69
N SER A 327 -7.24 7.66 24.58
CA SER A 327 -7.76 8.69 25.49
C SER A 327 -8.12 10.01 24.79
N ALA A 328 -7.64 10.25 23.57
CA ALA A 328 -7.95 11.44 22.80
C ALA A 328 -9.37 11.40 22.18
N TYR A 329 -9.97 10.22 22.06
CA TYR A 329 -11.33 10.04 21.59
C TYR A 329 -12.34 10.42 22.68
N HIS A 330 -13.41 11.09 22.28
CA HIS A 330 -14.44 11.58 23.19
C HIS A 330 -15.58 10.55 23.44
N THR A 331 -15.56 9.41 22.76
CA THR A 331 -16.53 8.32 22.90
C THR A 331 -15.84 6.95 22.94
N THR A 332 -16.51 5.98 23.54
CA THR A 332 -16.11 4.56 23.58
C THR A 332 -16.55 3.80 22.33
N ILE A 333 -16.04 2.59 22.09
CA ILE A 333 -16.47 1.75 20.96
C ILE A 333 -17.97 1.41 21.09
N ASP A 334 -18.41 0.98 22.28
CA ASP A 334 -19.79 0.58 22.54
C ASP A 334 -20.80 1.72 22.29
N GLU A 335 -20.47 2.95 22.67
CA GLU A 335 -21.32 4.13 22.42
C GLU A 335 -21.49 4.39 20.93
N ASP A 336 -20.43 4.20 20.16
CA ASP A 336 -20.43 4.46 18.73
C ASP A 336 -21.14 3.36 17.93
N GLU A 337 -20.97 2.10 18.32
CA GLU A 337 -21.70 0.98 17.72
C GLU A 337 -23.21 1.14 17.95
N LYS A 338 -23.62 1.48 19.17
CA LYS A 338 -25.02 1.80 19.49
C LYS A 338 -25.54 3.00 18.66
N LEU A 339 -24.70 4.01 18.46
CA LEU A 339 -25.07 5.17 17.64
C LEU A 339 -25.28 4.77 16.17
N MET A 340 -24.46 3.86 15.64
CA MET A 340 -24.58 3.33 14.27
C MET A 340 -25.81 2.44 14.08
N GLU A 341 -26.26 1.74 15.13
CA GLU A 341 -27.49 0.94 15.13
C GLU A 341 -28.77 1.80 15.12
N GLY A 342 -28.71 3.03 15.64
CA GLY A 342 -29.85 3.95 15.80
C GLY A 342 -30.50 4.48 14.51
N GLY A 343 -30.00 4.09 13.33
CA GLY A 343 -30.68 4.21 12.03
C GLY A 343 -30.78 5.60 11.40
N HIS A 344 -30.81 6.68 12.17
CA HIS A 344 -30.94 8.06 11.65
C HIS A 344 -29.71 8.92 11.94
N MET A 345 -28.77 8.94 10.99
CA MET A 345 -27.58 9.79 11.05
C MET A 345 -27.35 10.49 9.72
N GLU A 346 -26.90 11.75 9.79
CA GLU A 346 -26.39 12.46 8.61
C GLU A 346 -25.21 11.66 8.00
N PRO A 347 -25.10 11.53 6.66
CA PRO A 347 -24.03 10.77 6.01
C PRO A 347 -22.62 11.13 6.49
N ARG A 348 -22.34 12.42 6.69
CA ARG A 348 -21.05 12.91 7.21
C ARG A 348 -20.78 12.46 8.64
N LEU A 349 -21.81 12.47 9.50
CA LEU A 349 -21.69 11.97 10.86
C LEU A 349 -21.49 10.45 10.86
N LYS A 350 -22.24 9.71 10.03
CA LYS A 350 -22.07 8.26 9.89
C LYS A 350 -20.64 7.88 9.47
N MET A 351 -20.06 8.62 8.54
CA MET A 351 -18.66 8.46 8.13
C MET A 351 -17.70 8.73 9.30
N ALA A 352 -17.88 9.85 10.01
CA ALA A 352 -17.04 10.19 11.16
C ALA A 352 -17.09 9.12 12.27
N VAL A 353 -18.28 8.59 12.55
CA VAL A 353 -18.47 7.52 13.53
C VAL A 353 -17.86 6.19 13.05
N GLY A 354 -18.01 5.85 11.77
CA GLY A 354 -17.38 4.66 11.20
C GLY A 354 -15.85 4.70 11.28
N ILE A 355 -15.24 5.84 10.95
CA ILE A 355 -13.77 6.03 11.05
C ILE A 355 -13.29 5.87 12.48
N ARG A 356 -13.87 6.61 13.43
CA ARG A 356 -13.39 6.56 14.82
C ARG A 356 -13.58 5.17 15.46
N VAL A 357 -14.63 4.43 15.10
CA VAL A 357 -14.80 3.04 15.54
C VAL A 357 -13.70 2.16 14.94
N GLY A 358 -13.43 2.31 13.64
CA GLY A 358 -12.38 1.59 12.95
C GLY A 358 -11.00 1.81 13.59
N GLU A 359 -10.61 3.07 13.76
CA GLU A 359 -9.32 3.43 14.37
C GLU A 359 -9.19 2.92 15.81
N LYS A 360 -10.23 3.08 16.65
CA LYS A 360 -10.21 2.54 18.02
C LYS A 360 -10.03 1.02 18.05
N LYS A 361 -10.70 0.29 17.15
CA LYS A 361 -10.54 -1.18 17.04
C LYS A 361 -9.12 -1.55 16.63
N VAL A 362 -8.51 -0.83 15.69
CA VAL A 362 -7.10 -1.05 15.31
C VAL A 362 -6.16 -0.75 16.47
N LEU A 363 -6.34 0.38 17.18
CA LEU A 363 -5.52 0.73 18.34
C LEU A 363 -5.63 -0.31 19.47
N HIS A 364 -6.82 -0.82 19.74
CA HIS A 364 -7.01 -1.94 20.66
C HIS A 364 -6.28 -3.19 20.19
N GLN A 365 -6.40 -3.58 18.92
CA GLN A 365 -5.65 -4.72 18.36
C GLN A 365 -4.14 -4.55 18.58
N ILE A 366 -3.59 -3.37 18.35
CA ILE A 366 -2.16 -3.10 18.56
C ILE A 366 -1.80 -3.27 20.04
N ASP A 367 -2.55 -2.66 20.97
CA ASP A 367 -2.29 -2.82 22.42
C ASP A 367 -2.36 -4.30 22.85
N GLU A 368 -3.34 -5.04 22.33
CA GLU A 368 -3.52 -6.47 22.62
C GLU A 368 -2.35 -7.32 22.13
N ILE A 369 -1.86 -7.07 20.89
CA ILE A 369 -0.70 -7.76 20.33
C ILE A 369 0.54 -7.51 21.19
N PHE A 370 0.82 -6.25 21.55
CA PHE A 370 1.98 -5.93 22.37
C PHE A 370 1.81 -6.35 23.83
N ARG A 371 0.58 -6.44 24.35
CA ARG A 371 0.31 -7.02 25.67
C ARG A 371 0.59 -8.51 25.70
N GLY A 372 0.16 -9.26 24.68
CA GLY A 372 0.50 -10.68 24.56
C GLY A 372 2.01 -10.87 24.53
N ARG A 373 2.69 -10.06 23.73
CA ARG A 373 4.16 -10.04 23.63
C ARG A 373 4.87 -9.72 24.94
N GLU A 374 4.31 -8.84 25.76
CA GLU A 374 4.82 -8.50 27.10
C GLU A 374 4.73 -9.69 28.06
N LEU A 375 3.68 -10.51 27.96
CA LEU A 375 3.52 -11.73 28.76
C LEU A 375 4.50 -12.83 28.35
N GLU A 376 4.91 -12.85 27.08
CA GLU A 376 5.80 -13.85 26.50
C GLU A 376 7.30 -13.45 26.61
N LEU A 377 7.65 -12.32 27.24
CA LEU A 377 9.03 -11.80 27.27
C LEU A 377 10.06 -12.81 27.80
N ASP A 378 9.70 -13.64 28.77
CA ASP A 378 10.62 -14.61 29.35
C ASP A 378 10.68 -15.94 28.56
N GLU A 379 9.80 -16.10 27.55
CA GLU A 379 9.73 -17.27 26.66
C GLU A 379 10.42 -17.01 25.30
N LEU A 380 10.67 -15.75 24.96
CA LEU A 380 11.33 -15.37 23.72
C LEU A 380 12.81 -15.76 23.71
N GLU A 381 13.26 -16.35 22.62
CA GLU A 381 14.68 -16.61 22.39
C GLU A 381 15.36 -15.34 21.85
N TYR A 382 16.39 -14.84 22.55
CA TYR A 382 17.09 -13.59 22.23
C TYR A 382 18.40 -13.79 21.45
N TYR A 383 18.98 -12.69 20.95
CA TYR A 383 20.18 -12.73 20.10
C TYR A 383 21.33 -13.54 20.71
N GLN A 384 21.61 -13.36 22.00
CA GLN A 384 22.71 -14.07 22.68
C GLN A 384 22.45 -15.57 22.77
N GLU A 385 21.22 -15.98 23.07
CA GLU A 385 20.83 -17.39 23.15
C GLU A 385 20.96 -18.07 21.78
N ARG A 386 20.43 -17.43 20.72
CA ARG A 386 20.56 -17.90 19.33
C ARG A 386 22.03 -18.07 18.96
N ARG A 387 22.86 -17.07 19.27
CA ARG A 387 24.30 -17.09 18.96
C ARG A 387 25.04 -18.21 19.71
N LEU A 388 24.66 -18.51 20.95
CA LEU A 388 25.25 -19.63 21.71
C LEU A 388 24.84 -20.99 21.14
N LYS A 389 23.60 -21.14 20.66
CA LYS A 389 23.15 -22.35 19.97
C LYS A 389 23.88 -22.55 18.64
N ASP A 390 24.05 -21.48 17.86
CA ASP A 390 24.81 -21.51 16.59
C ASP A 390 26.28 -21.92 16.79
N LEU A 391 26.87 -21.60 17.94
CA LEU A 391 28.22 -22.01 18.33
C LEU A 391 28.29 -23.45 18.87
N GLY A 392 27.16 -24.15 18.99
CA GLY A 392 27.08 -25.49 19.57
C GLY A 392 27.40 -25.54 21.06
N LEU A 393 27.34 -24.39 21.75
CA LEU A 393 27.61 -24.29 23.19
C LEU A 393 26.38 -24.62 24.03
N VAL A 394 25.21 -24.67 23.40
CA VAL A 394 23.92 -25.02 24.02
C VAL A 394 23.21 -26.02 23.09
N GLY A 395 23.55 -27.30 23.23
CA GLY A 395 22.93 -28.44 22.54
C GLY A 395 23.03 -29.69 23.42
N GLU A 396 22.07 -30.62 23.28
CA GLU A 396 21.98 -31.85 24.10
C GLU A 396 23.33 -32.59 24.17
N GLN A 397 23.61 -33.18 25.33
CA GLN A 397 24.84 -33.94 25.60
C GLN A 397 25.15 -34.88 24.44
N VAL A 398 26.15 -34.52 23.64
CA VAL A 398 26.76 -35.45 22.68
C VAL A 398 27.40 -36.56 23.52
N PRO A 399 26.97 -37.83 23.41
CA PRO A 399 27.62 -38.91 24.13
C PRO A 399 29.10 -38.95 23.71
N PRO A 400 30.04 -39.29 24.61
CA PRO A 400 31.45 -39.34 24.25
C PRO A 400 31.63 -40.28 23.06
N LEU A 401 32.38 -39.83 22.05
CA LEU A 401 32.80 -40.66 20.92
C LEU A 401 33.37 -41.98 21.47
N GLU A 402 32.65 -43.08 21.24
CA GLU A 402 33.15 -44.41 21.54
C GLU A 402 34.49 -44.62 20.82
N SER A 403 35.52 -44.85 21.61
CA SER A 403 36.79 -45.37 21.16
C SER A 403 36.55 -46.67 20.40
N LYS A 404 36.90 -46.72 19.11
CA LYS A 404 36.96 -47.95 18.33
C LYS A 404 37.72 -49.05 19.10
N PRO A 405 37.17 -50.25 19.29
CA PRO A 405 37.97 -51.38 19.74
C PRO A 405 38.79 -51.96 18.57
N PRO A 406 39.95 -52.58 18.85
CA PRO A 406 40.89 -53.04 17.84
C PRO A 406 40.48 -54.38 17.22
N LEU A 407 40.93 -54.57 15.98
CA LEU A 407 40.85 -55.80 15.18
C LEU A 407 41.28 -57.04 15.98
N LEU A 408 40.43 -58.06 16.04
CA LEU A 408 40.81 -59.43 16.40
C LEU A 408 40.26 -60.45 15.38
N GLU A 409 41.24 -61.07 14.74
CA GLU A 409 41.34 -62.35 14.04
C GLU A 409 40.18 -63.36 13.99
N LEU A 410 39.90 -63.73 12.74
CA LEU A 410 39.38 -64.97 12.14
C LEU A 410 39.31 -66.27 13.00
N ALA A 411 38.17 -66.96 12.88
CA ALA A 411 38.10 -68.43 12.78
C ALA A 411 36.84 -68.86 11.98
N PRO A 412 36.83 -70.06 11.33
CA PRO A 412 36.14 -70.24 10.03
C PRO A 412 34.96 -71.24 9.98
N SER A 413 34.17 -71.09 8.91
CA SER A 413 33.34 -72.10 8.18
C SER A 413 32.05 -72.64 8.86
N PRO A 414 31.05 -73.21 8.14
CA PRO A 414 31.08 -73.70 6.75
C PRO A 414 29.90 -73.33 5.83
N GLU A 415 30.12 -73.56 4.53
CA GLU A 415 29.11 -73.57 3.45
C GLU A 415 28.20 -74.81 3.50
N LEU A 416 26.93 -74.66 3.09
CA LEU A 416 26.17 -75.63 2.28
C LEU A 416 24.90 -74.97 1.69
N ARG A 417 24.69 -75.22 0.38
CA ARG A 417 23.65 -74.69 -0.54
C ARG A 417 22.27 -75.42 -0.38
N PRO A 418 21.32 -75.32 -1.35
CA PRO A 418 20.39 -74.24 -1.72
C PRO A 418 18.91 -74.73 -1.73
N HIS A 419 18.00 -74.05 -2.45
CA HIS A 419 16.55 -74.30 -2.70
C HIS A 419 15.61 -73.54 -1.74
N GLY A 420 14.55 -72.84 -2.16
CA GLY A 420 13.94 -72.59 -3.46
C GLY A 420 12.61 -71.81 -3.27
N LEU A 421 12.05 -71.34 -4.40
CA LEU A 421 10.67 -70.84 -4.63
C LEU A 421 10.33 -69.37 -4.31
N ALA A 422 10.19 -68.61 -5.41
CA ALA A 422 9.47 -67.35 -5.62
C ALA A 422 7.92 -67.63 -5.74
N PRO A 423 6.98 -66.68 -6.05
CA PRO A 423 7.21 -65.37 -6.67
C PRO A 423 6.18 -64.21 -6.42
N LEU A 424 6.38 -63.09 -7.15
CA LEU A 424 5.41 -62.05 -7.62
C LEU A 424 4.96 -60.98 -6.59
N LEU A 425 4.97 -59.65 -6.80
CA LEU A 425 4.99 -58.79 -8.00
C LEU A 425 5.55 -57.38 -7.68
N GLN A 426 6.26 -56.81 -8.64
CA GLN A 426 6.56 -55.37 -8.86
C GLN A 426 5.75 -54.92 -10.12
N PRO A 427 5.48 -53.62 -10.39
CA PRO A 427 6.53 -52.66 -10.80
C PRO A 427 6.32 -51.16 -10.49
N VAL A 428 7.37 -50.43 -10.85
CA VAL A 428 7.74 -49.01 -10.64
C VAL A 428 7.12 -48.08 -11.75
N PRO A 429 7.50 -46.78 -11.90
CA PRO A 429 6.63 -45.59 -11.90
C PRO A 429 6.41 -44.97 -13.31
N PRO A 430 5.84 -43.74 -13.45
CA PRO A 430 6.00 -42.98 -14.69
C PRO A 430 6.69 -41.62 -14.54
N PHE A 431 7.59 -41.36 -15.50
CA PHE A 431 8.19 -40.08 -15.89
C PHE A 431 7.25 -39.29 -16.84
N GLY A 432 7.51 -37.99 -17.02
CA GLY A 432 6.67 -37.04 -17.78
C GLY A 432 7.06 -36.70 -19.23
N SER A 433 6.42 -35.62 -19.71
CA SER A 433 6.67 -34.71 -20.87
C SER A 433 6.22 -35.07 -22.32
N ARG A 434 5.18 -34.31 -22.79
CA ARG A 434 4.77 -33.70 -24.13
C ARG A 434 5.45 -34.10 -25.46
N PRO A 435 4.86 -33.92 -26.70
CA PRO A 435 4.14 -32.73 -27.26
C PRO A 435 3.00 -33.03 -28.35
N PRO A 436 2.50 -32.10 -29.23
CA PRO A 436 1.20 -32.15 -29.96
C PRO A 436 1.27 -32.41 -31.51
N PRO A 437 0.13 -32.45 -32.24
CA PRO A 437 0.03 -31.96 -33.66
C PRO A 437 -1.31 -31.21 -33.96
N ILE A 438 -1.49 -30.23 -34.87
CA ILE A 438 -1.31 -29.98 -36.33
C ILE A 438 -2.38 -30.58 -37.27
N ASP A 439 -2.84 -29.68 -38.16
CA ASP A 439 -3.91 -29.56 -39.17
C ASP A 439 -3.94 -30.56 -40.36
N SER A 440 -5.13 -30.74 -40.98
CA SER A 440 -5.29 -31.20 -42.38
C SER A 440 -6.74 -31.07 -42.91
N THR A 441 -6.93 -30.27 -43.97
CA THR A 441 -8.01 -30.28 -45.00
C THR A 441 -7.56 -31.13 -46.22
N PRO A 442 -8.38 -31.54 -47.25
CA PRO A 442 -9.44 -30.77 -47.97
C PRO A 442 -10.68 -31.51 -48.65
N LEU A 443 -11.73 -30.71 -49.00
CA LEU A 443 -12.68 -30.68 -50.17
C LEU A 443 -13.47 -31.94 -50.69
N PRO A 444 -14.54 -31.84 -51.56
CA PRO A 444 -15.28 -30.70 -52.14
C PRO A 444 -16.85 -30.78 -52.21
N GLU A 445 -17.45 -29.66 -52.66
CA GLU A 445 -18.68 -29.46 -53.49
C GLU A 445 -20.10 -29.97 -53.10
N SER A 446 -21.03 -29.02 -52.87
CA SER A 446 -22.28 -28.87 -53.65
C SER A 446 -23.08 -27.60 -53.25
N VAL A 447 -23.60 -26.92 -54.28
CA VAL A 447 -24.50 -25.74 -54.36
C VAL A 447 -25.58 -26.18 -55.39
N PRO A 448 -26.80 -25.59 -55.59
CA PRO A 448 -27.47 -24.40 -55.02
C PRO A 448 -28.94 -24.62 -54.55
N SER A 449 -29.59 -23.58 -53.99
CA SER A 449 -30.69 -22.80 -54.65
C SER A 449 -31.81 -22.27 -53.73
N LEU A 450 -32.24 -21.04 -54.06
CA LEU A 450 -33.60 -20.46 -54.00
C LEU A 450 -34.14 -19.96 -52.62
N SER A 451 -34.29 -18.63 -52.48
CA SER A 451 -35.55 -17.84 -52.45
C SER A 451 -36.36 -18.05 -51.15
N GLU A 452 -36.74 -17.06 -50.35
CA GLU A 452 -37.26 -15.71 -50.60
C GLU A 452 -36.78 -14.70 -49.54
#